data_AF-A0A7W0GCS1-F1
#
_entry.id   AF-A0A7W0GCS1-F1
#
_cell.length_a   1.000
_cell.length_b   1.000
_cell.length_c   1.000
_cell.angle_alpha   90.00
_cell.angle_beta   90.00
_cell.angle_gamma   90.00
#
_symmetry.space_group_name_H-M   'P 1'
#
loop_
_entity.id
_entity.type
_entity.pdbx_description
1 polymer ?
#
loop_
_entity_poly.entity_id
_entity_poly.type
_entity_poly.pdbx_seq_one_letter_code
_entity_poly.pdbx_strand_id
1 'polypeptide(L)'
;MSDLVTALLAYAVPAALITMLPGPDTAMVLATVVKAGRAAAARAAWGVGTGLLIWGGAAALGLAAALRTSAVLYDVFRFACAAYLLVLAV
;
A
#
# COMPACT_ATOMS: atom_id res chain seq x y z
N MET A 1 8.91 -24.14 14.33
CA MET A 1 8.62 -24.19 12.88
C MET A 1 7.12 -24.06 12.60
N SER A 2 6.26 -24.70 13.39
CA SER A 2 4.79 -24.51 13.34
C SER A 2 4.36 -23.05 13.47
N ASP A 3 4.93 -22.28 14.42
CA ASP A 3 4.47 -20.92 14.71
C ASP A 3 4.74 -19.92 13.59
N LEU A 4 5.90 -20.06 12.91
CA LEU A 4 6.25 -19.25 11.75
C LEU A 4 5.28 -19.50 10.60
N VAL A 5 4.98 -20.77 10.32
CA VAL A 5 4.04 -21.16 9.26
C VAL A 5 2.64 -20.61 9.57
N THR A 6 2.19 -20.74 10.82
CA THR A 6 0.92 -20.17 11.28
C THR A 6 0.89 -18.64 11.11
N ALA A 7 1.93 -17.92 11.51
CA ALA A 7 2.01 -16.47 11.37
C ALA A 7 2.00 -16.02 9.89
N LEU A 8 2.74 -16.73 9.03
CA LEU A 8 2.75 -16.45 7.59
C LEU A 8 1.37 -16.68 6.97
N LEU A 9 0.70 -17.79 7.29
CA LEU A 9 -0.64 -18.07 6.77
C LEU A 9 -1.67 -17.07 7.31
N ALA A 10 -1.58 -16.70 8.59
CA ALA A 10 -2.46 -15.71 9.21
C ALA A 10 -2.33 -14.32 8.57
N TYR A 11 -1.17 -13.96 8.03
CA TYR A 11 -0.96 -12.73 7.26
C TYR A 11 -1.34 -12.89 5.79
N ALA A 12 -0.77 -13.89 5.11
CA ALA A 12 -0.83 -14.04 3.66
C ALA A 12 -2.25 -14.33 3.15
N VAL A 13 -3.04 -15.11 3.88
CA VAL A 13 -4.40 -15.46 3.44
C VAL A 13 -5.30 -14.21 3.42
N PRO A 14 -5.45 -13.44 4.51
CA PRO A 14 -6.21 -12.18 4.46
C PRO A 14 -5.64 -11.15 3.49
N ALA A 15 -4.31 -11.03 3.42
CA ALA A 15 -3.67 -10.08 2.50
C ALA A 15 -3.97 -10.42 1.03
N ALA A 16 -3.95 -11.71 0.66
CA ALA A 16 -4.30 -12.16 -0.68
C ALA A 16 -5.77 -11.89 -1.00
N LEU A 17 -6.68 -12.18 -0.06
CA LEU A 17 -8.11 -11.91 -0.22
C LEU A 17 -8.36 -10.41 -0.45
N ILE A 18 -7.78 -9.53 0.38
CA ILE A 18 -7.91 -8.08 0.23
C ILE A 18 -7.29 -7.58 -1.08
N THR A 19 -6.16 -8.14 -1.50
CA THR A 19 -5.49 -7.75 -2.77
C THR A 19 -6.33 -8.12 -4.00
N MET A 20 -7.15 -9.18 -3.91
CA MET A 20 -8.07 -9.54 -5.00
C MET A 20 -9.25 -8.59 -5.13
N LEU A 21 -9.59 -7.82 -4.08
CA LEU A 21 -10.65 -6.82 -4.17
C LEU A 21 -10.14 -5.63 -4.99
N PRO A 22 -10.84 -5.22 -6.06
CA PRO A 22 -10.42 -4.08 -6.86
C PRO A 22 -10.43 -2.81 -6.01
N GLY A 23 -9.25 -2.22 -5.83
CA GLY A 23 -9.03 -1.05 -5.01
C GLY A 23 -8.94 0.26 -5.80
N PRO A 24 -8.64 1.38 -5.12
CA PRO A 24 -8.43 2.69 -5.74
C PRO A 24 -7.32 2.68 -6.79
N ASP A 25 -6.28 1.88 -6.59
CA ASP A 25 -5.16 1.68 -7.52
C ASP A 25 -5.62 1.01 -8.83
N THR A 26 -6.46 -0.01 -8.73
CA THR A 26 -7.05 -0.69 -9.90
C THR A 26 -7.98 0.26 -10.65
N ALA A 27 -8.82 1.02 -9.93
CA ALA A 27 -9.66 2.05 -10.52
C ALA A 27 -8.85 3.16 -11.22
N MET A 28 -7.72 3.57 -10.64
CA MET A 28 -6.80 4.55 -11.25
C MET A 28 -6.18 4.01 -12.55
N VAL A 29 -5.70 2.77 -12.57
CA VAL A 29 -5.12 2.15 -13.78
C VAL A 29 -6.18 2.02 -14.88
N LEU A 30 -7.39 1.62 -14.54
CA LEU A 30 -8.53 1.57 -15.47
C LEU A 30 -8.91 2.98 -15.98
N ALA A 31 -9.00 3.97 -15.10
CA ALA A 31 -9.25 5.35 -15.52
C ALA A 31 -8.16 5.86 -16.46
N THR A 32 -6.90 5.49 -16.20
CA THR A 32 -5.75 5.82 -17.05
C THR A 32 -5.83 5.12 -18.40
N VAL A 33 -6.28 3.85 -18.45
CA VAL A 33 -6.43 3.13 -19.72
C VAL A 33 -7.47 3.77 -20.62
N VAL A 34 -8.59 4.22 -20.03
CA VAL A 34 -9.67 4.88 -20.76
C VAL A 34 -9.25 6.28 -21.25
N LYS A 35 -8.53 7.05 -20.42
CA LYS A 35 -8.15 8.43 -20.74
C LYS A 35 -6.91 8.56 -21.63
N ALA A 36 -5.92 7.69 -21.44
CA ALA A 36 -4.57 7.85 -22.01
C ALA A 36 -4.02 6.57 -22.68
N GLY A 37 -4.83 5.52 -22.79
CA GLY A 37 -4.49 4.29 -23.49
C GLY A 37 -3.62 3.30 -22.71
N ARG A 38 -3.39 2.13 -23.32
CA ARG A 38 -2.74 0.96 -22.71
C ARG A 38 -1.30 1.22 -22.23
N ALA A 39 -0.51 1.97 -23.01
CA ALA A 39 0.88 2.27 -22.65
C ALA A 39 0.99 3.20 -21.43
N ALA A 40 0.06 4.16 -21.27
CA ALA A 40 0.00 5.00 -20.08
C ALA A 40 -0.46 4.20 -18.85
N ALA A 41 -1.47 3.35 -19.02
CA ALA A 41 -1.95 2.47 -17.94
C ALA A 41 -0.86 1.50 -17.46
N ALA A 42 -0.05 0.94 -18.36
CA ALA A 42 1.06 0.07 -17.98
C ALA A 42 2.09 0.81 -17.11
N ARG A 43 2.44 2.05 -17.46
CA ARG A 43 3.33 2.89 -16.63
C ARG A 43 2.72 3.20 -15.26
N ALA A 44 1.42 3.48 -15.20
CA ALA A 44 0.72 3.69 -13.94
C ALA A 44 0.74 2.42 -13.07
N ALA A 45 0.48 1.24 -13.65
CA ALA A 45 0.53 -0.03 -12.94
C ALA A 45 1.94 -0.35 -12.40
N TRP A 46 2.98 -0.07 -13.18
CA TRP A 46 4.36 -0.18 -12.71
C TRP A 46 4.66 0.79 -11.58
N GLY A 47 4.20 2.03 -11.67
CA GLY A 47 4.36 3.02 -10.59
C GLY A 47 3.66 2.60 -9.28
N VAL A 48 2.46 2.05 -9.39
CA VAL A 48 1.75 1.44 -8.26
C VAL A 48 2.57 0.29 -7.68
N GLY A 49 3.00 -0.66 -8.51
CA GLY A 49 3.77 -1.83 -8.07
C GLY A 49 5.08 -1.46 -7.37
N THR A 50 5.85 -0.53 -7.92
CA THR A 50 7.09 -0.07 -7.28
C THR A 50 6.82 0.65 -5.95
N GLY A 51 5.76 1.47 -5.88
CA GLY A 51 5.32 2.09 -4.64
C GLY A 51 4.97 1.07 -3.56
N LEU A 52 4.22 0.02 -3.91
CA LEU A 52 3.89 -1.08 -3.00
C LEU A 52 5.13 -1.84 -2.52
N LEU A 53 6.11 -2.08 -3.40
CA LEU A 53 7.37 -2.74 -3.02
C LEU A 53 8.19 -1.90 -2.05
N ILE A 54 8.29 -0.59 -2.27
CA ILE A 54 8.99 0.33 -1.36
C ILE A 54 8.29 0.34 0.00
N TRP A 55 6.97 0.47 0.02
CA TRP A 55 6.20 0.47 1.26
C TRP A 55 6.27 -0.86 2.01
N GLY A 56 6.10 -1.99 1.30
CA GLY A 56 6.21 -3.33 1.86
C GLY A 56 7.61 -3.62 2.42
N GLY A 57 8.65 -3.20 1.70
CA GLY A 57 10.03 -3.27 2.18
C GLY A 57 10.25 -2.45 3.44
N ALA A 58 9.78 -1.20 3.48
CA ALA A 58 9.85 -0.36 4.68
C ALA A 58 9.12 -0.99 5.88
N ALA A 59 7.93 -1.54 5.65
CA ALA A 59 7.16 -2.25 6.69
C ALA A 59 7.90 -3.48 7.21
N ALA A 60 8.49 -4.29 6.32
CA ALA A 60 9.27 -5.48 6.67
C ALA A 60 10.56 -5.15 7.44
N LEU A 61 11.21 -4.03 7.10
CA LEU A 61 12.38 -3.50 7.83
C LEU A 61 12.03 -2.91 9.21
N GLY A 62 10.76 -2.91 9.59
CA GLY A 62 10.34 -2.52 10.93
C GLY A 62 9.86 -1.07 11.05
N LEU A 63 9.45 -0.41 9.95
CA LEU A 63 8.82 0.91 10.03
C LEU A 63 7.65 0.92 11.03
N ALA A 64 6.81 -0.11 11.03
CA ALA A 64 5.71 -0.24 11.99
C ALA A 64 6.20 -0.40 13.44
N ALA A 65 7.36 -1.02 13.65
CA ALA A 65 7.98 -1.09 14.98
C ALA A 65 8.52 0.28 15.39
N ALA A 66 9.19 1.00 14.50
CA ALA A 66 9.70 2.35 14.73
C ALA A 66 8.58 3.36 15.05
N LEU A 67 7.44 3.28 14.37
CA LEU A 67 6.29 4.14 14.67
C LEU A 67 5.68 3.82 16.05
N ARG A 68 5.73 2.55 16.49
CA ARG A 68 5.19 2.15 17.81
C ARG A 68 6.03 2.61 19.00
N THR A 69 7.30 2.97 18.81
CA THR A 69 8.16 3.39 19.94
C THR A 69 7.90 4.83 20.39
N SER A 70 7.36 5.68 19.53
CA SER A 70 7.13 7.10 19.83
C SER A 70 5.76 7.58 19.35
N ALA A 71 4.94 8.05 20.30
CA ALA A 71 3.63 8.62 20.01
C ALA A 71 3.72 9.85 19.09
N VAL A 72 4.71 10.71 19.30
CA VAL A 72 4.91 11.91 18.47
C VAL A 72 5.23 11.53 17.03
N LEU A 73 6.08 10.53 16.81
CA LEU A 73 6.42 10.09 15.45
C LEU A 73 5.22 9.46 14.74
N TYR A 74 4.44 8.65 15.47
CA TYR A 74 3.19 8.11 14.96
C TYR A 74 2.18 9.20 14.60
N ASP A 75 1.99 10.20 15.46
CA ASP A 75 1.03 11.29 15.22
C ASP A 75 1.43 12.13 14.02
N VAL A 76 2.71 12.51 13.90
CA VAL A 76 3.22 13.23 12.73
C VAL A 76 2.98 12.42 11.45
N PHE A 77 3.33 11.13 11.46
CA PHE A 77 3.10 10.24 10.32
C PHE A 77 1.60 10.16 9.97
N ARG A 78 0.74 9.98 10.99
CA ARG A 78 -0.71 9.90 10.85
C ARG A 78 -1.30 11.17 10.23
N PHE A 79 -0.94 12.34 10.75
CA PHE A 79 -1.43 13.62 10.23
C PHE A 79 -0.91 13.92 8.83
N ALA A 80 0.33 13.53 8.51
CA ALA A 80 0.87 13.64 7.16
C ALA A 80 0.08 12.78 6.15
N CYS A 81 -0.23 11.52 6.50
CA CYS A 81 -1.09 10.67 5.66
C CYS A 81 -2.50 11.24 5.50
N ALA A 82 -3.10 11.77 6.57
CA ALA A 82 -4.42 12.38 6.51
C ALA A 82 -4.43 13.61 5.58
N ALA A 83 -3.41 14.48 5.69
CA ALA A 83 -3.27 15.64 4.81
C ALA A 83 -3.10 15.21 3.34
N TYR A 84 -2.32 14.16 3.06
CA TYR A 84 -2.18 13.63 1.71
C TYR A 84 -3.51 13.13 1.13
N LEU A 85 -4.32 12.42 1.92
CA LEU A 85 -5.65 12.00 1.48
C LEU A 85 -6.59 13.17 1.21
N LEU A 86 -6.52 14.24 2.01
CA LEU A 86 -7.29 15.47 1.76
C LEU A 86 -6.87 16.14 0.44
N VAL A 87 -5.57 16.13 0.11
CA VAL A 87 -5.08 16.63 -1.18
C VAL A 87 -5.62 15.79 -2.35
N LEU A 88 -5.69 14.45 -2.20
CA LEU A 88 -6.24 13.57 -3.23
C LEU A 88 -7.77 13.61 -3.34
N ALA A 89 -8.47 14.08 -2.30
CA ALA A 89 -9.92 14.18 -2.30
C ALA A 89 -10.46 15.35 -3.17
N VAL A 90 -9.58 16.27 -3.58
CA VAL A 90 -9.87 17.45 -4.42
C VAL A 90 -9.50 17.16 -5.87
#